data_AF-A0A814BPM6-F1
#
_entry.id   AF-A0A814BPM6-F1
#
_cell.length_a   1.000
_cell.length_b   1.000
_cell.length_c   1.000
_cell.angle_alpha   90.00
_cell.angle_beta   90.00
_cell.angle_gamma   90.00
#
_symmetry.space_group_name_H-M   'P 1'
#
loop_
_entity.id
_entity.type
_entity.pdbx_description
1 polymer ?
#
loop_
_entity_poly.entity_id
_entity_poly.type
_entity_poly.pdbx_seq_one_letter_code
_entity_poly.pdbx_strand_id
1 'polypeptide(L)'
;MAVQGEGSLNGQYQGQATCYNIGGAYTACGTLQNDNQFLVSLNAPQFDSYTPNGNPNRNSLYGKTTNMFVIRPFSSSVFDQGVFNCIFGGYLSSARLSSLWNALLAAAKQLGWTPANTVEFVAFLAHVAHETNYLQVYRENCQQYSACNNYQTSWCSVQATPGQQYYGRGWLQLSYPCNYNNAGTALGLPLLNNPDLVAQSDETASATGIWYWTANGVNVPASKGNFGATTNIINPYECTGHPGQAMQSSRVQTYQAAMNCAGLSTQGANLYC
;
A
#
# COMPACT_ATOMS: atom_id res chain seq x y z
N MET A 1 9.31 -2.15 -18.09
CA MET A 1 7.99 -1.92 -17.49
C MET A 1 7.37 -0.74 -18.23
N ALA A 2 6.33 -0.99 -19.05
CA ALA A 2 5.64 0.07 -19.79
C ALA A 2 4.70 0.80 -18.83
N VAL A 3 4.89 2.10 -18.63
CA VAL A 3 3.99 2.94 -17.83
C VAL A 3 3.36 3.96 -18.76
N GLN A 4 2.02 3.99 -18.79
CA GLN A 4 1.24 4.99 -19.53
C GLN A 4 1.10 6.24 -18.66
N GLY A 5 1.31 7.42 -19.23
CA GLY A 5 1.09 8.71 -18.57
C GLY A 5 0.77 9.81 -19.57
N GLU A 6 0.10 10.86 -19.10
CA GLU A 6 -0.28 12.04 -19.90
C GLU A 6 0.49 13.28 -19.40
N GLY A 7 0.91 14.16 -20.32
CA GLY A 7 1.68 15.37 -20.04
C GLY A 7 1.31 16.55 -20.96
N SER A 8 1.72 17.77 -20.60
CA SER A 8 1.28 19.02 -21.26
C SER A 8 2.31 20.17 -21.11
N LEU A 9 2.75 20.81 -22.23
CA LEU A 9 3.01 22.27 -22.42
C LEU A 9 3.33 22.66 -23.90
N ASN A 10 2.81 23.80 -24.38
CA ASN A 10 3.17 24.58 -25.59
C ASN A 10 3.39 23.82 -26.93
N GLY A 11 2.30 23.43 -27.62
CA GLY A 11 2.37 22.70 -28.91
C GLY A 11 2.22 21.18 -28.76
N GLN A 12 1.36 20.80 -27.82
CA GLN A 12 1.34 19.53 -27.11
C GLN A 12 0.92 18.31 -27.95
N TYR A 13 1.68 17.23 -27.82
CA TYR A 13 1.12 15.89 -27.93
C TYR A 13 0.58 15.49 -26.54
N GLN A 14 -0.72 15.24 -26.44
CA GLN A 14 -1.34 14.50 -25.34
C GLN A 14 -1.59 13.08 -25.83
N GLY A 15 -1.05 12.10 -25.12
CA GLY A 15 -1.31 10.70 -25.44
C GLY A 15 -0.50 9.76 -24.57
N GLN A 16 -0.82 8.47 -24.68
CA GLN A 16 -0.09 7.43 -23.97
C GLN A 16 1.31 7.29 -24.56
N ALA A 17 2.31 7.20 -23.69
CA ALA A 17 3.67 6.89 -24.07
C ALA A 17 4.14 5.61 -23.39
N THR A 18 5.03 4.87 -24.05
CA THR A 18 5.70 3.71 -23.47
C THR A 18 7.09 4.12 -23.04
N CYS A 19 7.37 4.00 -21.74
CA CYS A 19 8.67 4.29 -21.17
C CYS A 19 9.47 3.00 -20.94
N TYR A 20 10.77 3.04 -21.22
CA TYR A 20 11.71 1.96 -20.87
C TYR A 20 12.76 2.49 -19.91
N ASN A 21 12.99 1.77 -18.81
CA ASN A 21 14.18 1.98 -17.97
C ASN A 21 15.38 1.40 -18.74
N ILE A 22 16.38 2.25 -18.98
CA ILE A 22 17.58 1.93 -19.75
C ILE A 22 18.85 2.00 -18.88
N GLY A 23 18.72 1.93 -17.55
CA GLY A 23 19.86 1.91 -16.62
C GLY A 23 20.90 0.87 -17.04
N GLY A 24 22.15 1.31 -17.23
CA GLY A 24 23.25 0.46 -17.67
C GLY A 24 23.29 0.13 -19.16
N ALA A 25 22.34 0.62 -19.96
CA ALA A 25 22.36 0.48 -21.42
C ALA A 25 23.11 1.64 -22.10
N TYR A 26 23.77 1.33 -23.21
CA TYR A 26 24.39 2.32 -24.09
C TYR A 26 23.39 2.77 -25.14
N THR A 27 23.29 4.08 -25.37
CA THR A 27 22.57 4.59 -26.54
C THR A 27 23.34 4.28 -27.83
N ALA A 28 22.70 4.43 -28.99
CA ALA A 28 23.37 4.35 -30.30
C ALA A 28 24.55 5.35 -30.45
N CYS A 29 24.70 6.29 -29.49
CA CYS A 29 25.76 7.29 -29.41
C CYS A 29 26.84 6.98 -28.35
N GLY A 30 26.84 5.78 -27.74
CA GLY A 30 27.91 5.34 -26.82
C GLY A 30 27.91 5.98 -25.43
N THR A 31 26.84 6.70 -25.06
CA THR A 31 26.69 7.26 -23.71
C THR A 31 26.02 6.25 -22.78
N LEU A 32 26.66 5.94 -21.65
CA LEU A 32 26.08 5.13 -20.58
C LEU A 32 25.02 5.93 -19.84
N GLN A 33 23.80 5.40 -19.76
CA GLN A 33 22.69 6.06 -19.07
C GLN A 33 22.60 5.57 -17.61
N ASN A 34 22.23 6.47 -16.70
CA ASN A 34 21.96 6.16 -15.29
C ASN A 34 20.47 5.88 -15.05
N ASP A 35 20.14 5.36 -13.87
CA ASP A 35 18.78 4.88 -13.52
C ASP A 35 17.69 5.97 -13.51
N ASN A 36 18.06 7.24 -13.71
CA ASN A 36 17.14 8.37 -13.75
C ASN A 36 16.78 8.80 -15.17
N GLN A 37 17.19 8.06 -16.20
CA GLN A 37 16.96 8.37 -17.61
C GLN A 37 15.98 7.37 -18.24
N PHE A 38 15.02 7.87 -19.03
CA PHE A 38 13.98 7.06 -19.66
C PHE A 38 13.97 7.29 -21.17
N LEU A 39 13.70 6.22 -21.92
CA LEU A 39 13.44 6.30 -23.35
C LEU A 39 11.93 6.32 -23.59
N VAL A 40 11.46 7.33 -24.32
CA VAL A 40 10.03 7.54 -24.60
C VAL A 40 9.82 7.42 -26.11
N SER A 41 8.98 6.48 -26.53
CA SER A 41 8.53 6.40 -27.92
C SER A 41 7.33 7.32 -28.12
N LEU A 42 7.46 8.31 -29.00
CA LEU A 42 6.35 9.18 -29.41
C LEU A 42 5.61 8.53 -30.59
N ASN A 43 4.30 8.75 -30.70
CA ASN A 43 3.52 8.28 -31.83
C ASN A 43 4.01 8.96 -33.13
N ALA A 44 3.82 8.30 -34.26
CA ALA A 44 4.49 8.47 -35.55
C ALA A 44 4.56 9.88 -36.19
N PRO A 45 3.69 10.89 -35.94
CA PRO A 45 3.84 12.19 -36.62
C PRO A 45 5.07 13.01 -36.21
N GLN A 46 5.85 12.59 -35.21
CA GLN A 46 7.10 13.24 -34.81
C GLN A 46 8.36 12.43 -35.17
N PHE A 47 8.21 11.34 -35.93
CA PHE A 47 9.36 10.60 -36.43
C PHE A 47 10.04 11.39 -37.55
N ASP A 48 11.22 11.92 -37.28
CA ASP A 48 12.10 12.46 -38.31
C ASP A 48 12.62 11.28 -39.16
N SER A 49 12.04 11.11 -40.36
CA SER A 49 12.48 10.08 -41.30
C SER A 49 13.91 10.32 -41.83
N TYR A 50 14.53 11.47 -41.52
CA TYR A 50 15.83 11.85 -42.05
C TYR A 50 16.98 11.23 -41.23
N THR A 51 17.39 10.03 -41.65
CA THR A 51 18.72 9.48 -41.35
C THR A 51 19.55 9.55 -42.64
N PRO A 52 20.34 10.61 -42.88
CA PRO A 52 21.17 10.67 -44.07
C PRO A 52 22.09 9.45 -44.11
N ASN A 53 21.87 8.56 -45.08
CA ASN A 53 22.61 7.30 -45.26
C ASN A 53 22.51 6.31 -44.08
N GLY A 54 21.41 6.32 -43.32
CA GLY A 54 21.21 5.40 -42.19
C GLY A 54 22.12 5.65 -40.99
N ASN A 55 22.85 6.78 -40.97
CA ASN A 55 23.72 7.15 -39.85
C ASN A 55 22.99 8.14 -38.92
N PRO A 56 22.57 7.71 -37.71
CA PRO A 56 21.83 8.55 -36.77
C PRO A 56 22.65 9.75 -36.24
N ASN A 57 23.98 9.74 -36.40
CA ASN A 57 24.86 10.82 -35.93
C ASN A 57 24.82 12.09 -36.80
N ARG A 58 24.08 12.09 -37.92
CA ARG A 58 23.90 13.26 -38.80
C ARG A 58 22.48 13.84 -38.77
N ASN A 59 21.70 13.50 -37.75
CA ASN A 59 20.37 14.07 -37.56
C ASN A 59 20.47 15.54 -37.08
N SER A 60 19.65 16.45 -37.63
CA SER A 60 19.63 17.89 -37.28
C SER A 60 19.15 18.19 -35.85
N LEU A 61 18.62 17.19 -35.17
CA LEU A 61 18.20 17.18 -33.76
C LEU A 61 19.27 16.59 -32.84
N TYR A 62 20.43 16.19 -33.37
CA TYR A 62 21.56 15.70 -32.58
C TYR A 62 21.94 16.69 -31.46
N GLY A 63 22.01 16.19 -30.23
CA GLY A 63 22.36 16.97 -29.04
C GLY A 63 21.27 17.94 -28.53
N LYS A 64 20.11 18.02 -29.19
CA LYS A 64 19.00 18.86 -28.68
C LYS A 64 18.31 18.17 -27.51
N THR A 65 18.16 18.89 -26.40
CA THR A 65 17.40 18.45 -25.24
C THR A 65 16.01 19.09 -25.25
N THR A 66 15.02 18.38 -24.72
CA THR A 66 13.69 18.95 -24.44
C THR A 66 13.36 18.69 -22.97
N ASN A 67 12.60 19.59 -22.36
CA ASN A 67 12.13 19.43 -21.00
C ASN A 67 10.81 18.65 -21.03
N MET A 68 10.84 17.42 -20.50
CA MET A 68 9.65 16.60 -20.35
C MET A 68 9.13 16.70 -18.92
N PHE A 69 7.89 17.16 -18.77
CA PHE A 69 7.17 17.04 -17.50
C PHE A 69 6.43 15.70 -17.49
N VAL A 70 7.01 14.71 -16.79
CA VAL A 70 6.29 13.49 -16.44
C VAL A 70 5.44 13.80 -15.21
N ILE A 71 4.14 13.95 -15.38
CA ILE A 71 3.21 13.84 -14.25
C ILE A 71 3.22 12.37 -13.88
N ARG A 72 4.06 11.99 -12.91
CA ARG A 72 4.00 10.65 -12.35
C ARG A 72 2.66 10.55 -11.61
N PRO A 73 1.76 9.61 -11.96
CA PRO A 73 0.76 9.21 -10.98
C PRO A 73 1.53 8.71 -9.74
N PHE A 74 1.03 9.00 -8.54
CA PHE A 74 1.42 8.41 -7.25
C PHE A 74 2.71 7.55 -7.31
N SER A 75 3.84 8.07 -6.81
CA SER A 75 5.16 7.41 -6.86
C SER A 75 5.08 5.90 -6.55
N SER A 76 5.19 5.10 -7.59
CA SER A 76 5.06 3.64 -7.60
C SER A 76 6.29 2.88 -7.11
N SER A 77 7.25 3.52 -6.43
CA SER A 77 8.41 2.79 -5.89
C SER A 77 8.10 2.05 -4.59
N VAL A 78 7.03 2.45 -3.89
CA VAL A 78 6.67 1.88 -2.58
C VAL A 78 5.39 1.06 -2.65
N PHE A 79 4.35 1.57 -3.32
CA PHE A 79 3.16 0.78 -3.64
C PHE A 79 3.46 -0.19 -4.78
N ASP A 80 3.71 -1.45 -4.43
CA ASP A 80 4.03 -2.52 -5.37
C ASP A 80 2.91 -3.57 -5.42
N GLN A 81 2.21 -3.64 -6.56
CA GLN A 81 1.14 -4.61 -6.78
C GLN A 81 1.66 -6.05 -6.86
N GLY A 82 2.90 -6.25 -7.32
CA GLY A 82 3.56 -7.56 -7.34
C GLY A 82 3.77 -8.09 -5.93
N VAL A 83 4.22 -7.24 -5.00
CA VAL A 83 4.34 -7.58 -3.58
C VAL A 83 2.97 -7.93 -2.98
N PHE A 84 1.96 -7.09 -3.23
CA PHE A 84 0.59 -7.35 -2.79
C PHE A 84 0.08 -8.70 -3.31
N ASN A 85 0.21 -8.95 -4.61
CA ASN A 85 -0.23 -10.19 -5.24
C ASN A 85 0.54 -11.41 -4.73
N CYS A 86 1.83 -11.26 -4.40
CA CYS A 86 2.61 -12.35 -3.81
C CYS A 86 2.11 -12.72 -2.41
N ILE A 87 1.79 -11.72 -1.57
CA ILE A 87 1.30 -11.96 -0.20
C ILE A 87 -0.09 -12.61 -0.22
N PHE A 88 -1.01 -12.12 -1.07
CA PHE A 88 -2.41 -12.52 -1.02
C PHE A 88 -2.84 -13.52 -2.11
N GLY A 89 -2.04 -13.72 -3.14
CA GLY A 89 -2.45 -14.45 -4.35
C GLY A 89 -2.59 -15.96 -4.19
N GLY A 90 -2.00 -16.55 -3.14
CA GLY A 90 -2.28 -17.94 -2.76
C GLY A 90 -3.67 -18.15 -2.15
N TYR A 91 -4.36 -17.06 -1.80
CA TYR A 91 -5.61 -17.09 -1.03
C TYR A 91 -6.80 -16.50 -1.81
N LEU A 92 -6.54 -15.64 -2.80
CA LEU A 92 -7.55 -14.86 -3.50
C LEU A 92 -7.44 -15.03 -5.02
N SER A 93 -8.59 -14.92 -5.71
CA SER A 93 -8.61 -14.91 -7.17
C SER A 93 -7.98 -13.62 -7.73
N SER A 94 -7.47 -13.68 -8.96
CA SER A 94 -6.86 -12.50 -9.63
C SER A 94 -7.82 -11.30 -9.73
N ALA A 95 -9.12 -11.56 -9.92
CA ALA A 95 -10.14 -10.53 -9.94
C ALA A 95 -10.29 -9.87 -8.55
N ARG A 96 -10.28 -10.67 -7.48
CA ARG A 96 -10.36 -10.17 -6.11
C ARG A 96 -9.12 -9.37 -5.73
N LEU A 97 -7.91 -9.84 -6.08
CA LEU A 97 -6.65 -9.11 -5.90
C LEU A 97 -6.69 -7.74 -6.57
N SER A 98 -7.17 -7.68 -7.83
CA SER A 98 -7.27 -6.43 -8.59
C SER A 98 -8.25 -5.45 -7.94
N SER A 99 -9.40 -5.94 -7.46
CA SER A 99 -10.38 -5.11 -6.73
C SER A 99 -9.79 -4.54 -5.44
N LEU A 100 -9.13 -5.37 -4.63
CA LEU A 100 -8.55 -4.96 -3.35
C LEU A 100 -7.37 -4.01 -3.52
N TRP A 101 -6.57 -4.23 -4.57
CA TRP A 101 -5.50 -3.31 -4.94
C TRP A 101 -6.06 -1.92 -5.28
N ASN A 102 -7.12 -1.85 -6.08
CA ASN A 102 -7.77 -0.58 -6.40
C ASN A 102 -8.37 0.09 -5.16
N ALA A 103 -8.98 -0.66 -4.25
CA ALA A 103 -9.50 -0.14 -2.98
C ALA A 103 -8.38 0.45 -2.12
N LEU A 104 -7.25 -0.25 -1.97
CA LEU A 104 -6.06 0.25 -1.27
C LEU A 104 -5.56 1.57 -1.86
N LEU A 105 -5.40 1.65 -3.18
CA LEU A 105 -4.94 2.87 -3.84
C LEU A 105 -5.92 4.03 -3.69
N ALA A 106 -7.22 3.76 -3.79
CA ALA A 106 -8.27 4.76 -3.59
C ALA A 106 -8.27 5.29 -2.16
N ALA A 107 -8.20 4.41 -1.17
CA ALA A 107 -8.14 4.77 0.24
C ALA A 107 -6.85 5.54 0.60
N ALA A 108 -5.70 5.09 0.10
CA ALA A 108 -4.42 5.79 0.27
C ALA A 108 -4.48 7.20 -0.31
N LYS A 109 -5.06 7.36 -1.50
CA LYS A 109 -5.28 8.67 -2.13
C LYS A 109 -6.23 9.55 -1.32
N GLN A 110 -7.34 9.01 -0.84
CA GLN A 110 -8.32 9.74 -0.02
C GLN A 110 -7.67 10.29 1.26
N LEU A 111 -6.84 9.47 1.91
CA LEU A 111 -6.20 9.80 3.19
C LEU A 111 -4.88 10.54 3.04
N GLY A 112 -4.40 10.76 1.81
CA GLY A 112 -3.08 11.34 1.55
C GLY A 112 -1.92 10.49 2.09
N TRP A 113 -2.13 9.19 2.29
CA TRP A 113 -1.10 8.29 2.81
C TRP A 113 -0.21 7.80 1.66
N THR A 114 1.10 7.95 1.84
CA THR A 114 2.13 7.29 1.07
C THR A 114 3.14 6.73 2.06
N PRO A 115 3.39 5.40 2.07
CA PRO A 115 4.36 4.83 2.97
C PRO A 115 5.75 5.41 2.67
N ALA A 116 6.53 5.66 3.72
CA ALA A 116 7.83 6.31 3.60
C ALA A 116 8.86 5.45 2.84
N ASN A 117 8.69 4.12 2.86
CA ASN A 117 9.53 3.17 2.14
C ASN A 117 8.81 1.81 1.99
N THR A 118 9.39 0.91 1.20
CA THR A 118 8.86 -0.45 0.97
C THR A 118 8.72 -1.25 2.25
N VAL A 119 9.57 -1.02 3.26
CA VAL A 119 9.51 -1.72 4.56
C VAL A 119 8.23 -1.36 5.31
N GLU A 120 7.85 -0.07 5.36
CA GLU A 120 6.56 0.35 5.94
C GLU A 120 5.38 -0.30 5.21
N PHE A 121 5.42 -0.28 3.88
CA PHE A 121 4.34 -0.84 3.05
C PHE A 121 4.15 -2.34 3.30
N VAL A 122 5.25 -3.10 3.30
CA VAL A 122 5.24 -4.53 3.58
C VAL A 122 4.77 -4.81 5.02
N ALA A 123 5.21 -4.02 6.00
CA ALA A 123 4.77 -4.17 7.38
C ALA A 123 3.25 -3.95 7.52
N PHE A 124 2.69 -2.93 6.86
CA PHE A 124 1.25 -2.71 6.81
C PHE A 124 0.54 -3.94 6.22
N LEU A 125 0.94 -4.41 5.04
CA LEU A 125 0.32 -5.58 4.39
C LEU A 125 0.46 -6.87 5.22
N ALA A 126 1.57 -7.05 5.93
CA ALA A 126 1.77 -8.20 6.81
C ALA A 126 0.81 -8.20 8.00
N HIS A 127 0.59 -7.06 8.64
CA HIS A 127 -0.44 -6.95 9.67
C HIS A 127 -1.81 -7.22 9.08
N VAL A 128 -2.15 -6.63 7.92
CA VAL A 128 -3.42 -6.90 7.24
C VAL A 128 -3.61 -8.40 6.99
N ALA A 129 -2.59 -9.08 6.46
CA ALA A 129 -2.63 -10.51 6.20
C ALA A 129 -2.86 -11.33 7.49
N HIS A 130 -2.18 -10.99 8.57
CA HIS A 130 -2.36 -11.66 9.85
C HIS A 130 -3.77 -11.46 10.42
N GLU A 131 -4.25 -10.22 10.44
CA GLU A 131 -5.53 -9.83 11.04
C GLU A 131 -6.76 -10.40 10.32
N THR A 132 -6.62 -10.70 9.02
CA THR A 132 -7.75 -11.03 8.15
C THR A 132 -7.66 -12.43 7.55
N ASN A 133 -6.70 -13.24 7.99
CA ASN A 133 -6.35 -14.50 7.35
C ASN A 133 -6.16 -14.31 5.83
N TYR A 134 -5.26 -13.40 5.46
CA TYR A 134 -4.96 -13.04 4.07
C TYR A 134 -6.17 -12.47 3.30
N LEU A 135 -6.90 -11.54 3.92
CA LEU A 135 -8.08 -10.85 3.39
C LEU A 135 -9.25 -11.78 3.03
N GLN A 136 -9.31 -12.96 3.65
CA GLN A 136 -10.43 -13.89 3.54
C GLN A 136 -11.55 -13.56 4.54
N VAL A 137 -11.23 -12.91 5.66
CA VAL A 137 -12.16 -12.64 6.76
C VAL A 137 -12.08 -11.17 7.17
N TYR A 138 -13.23 -10.50 7.16
CA TYR A 138 -13.34 -9.06 7.46
C TYR A 138 -13.99 -8.80 8.81
N ARG A 139 -14.49 -9.84 9.48
CA ARG A 139 -15.21 -9.75 10.76
C ARG A 139 -14.58 -10.74 11.72
N GLU A 140 -14.33 -10.29 12.94
CA GLU A 140 -13.93 -11.15 14.04
C GLU A 140 -14.93 -12.31 14.21
N ASN A 141 -14.41 -13.51 14.52
CA ASN A 141 -15.26 -14.67 14.74
C ASN A 141 -15.93 -14.62 16.12
N CYS A 142 -17.07 -13.94 16.20
CA CYS A 142 -17.87 -13.77 17.40
C CYS A 142 -18.45 -15.08 17.99
N GLN A 143 -18.44 -16.18 17.23
CA GLN A 143 -18.90 -17.48 17.74
C GLN A 143 -17.81 -18.21 18.53
N GLN A 144 -16.54 -17.90 18.27
CA GLN A 144 -15.39 -18.62 18.83
C GLN A 144 -14.83 -17.99 20.11
N TYR A 145 -15.00 -16.68 20.31
CA TYR A 145 -14.25 -15.93 21.34
C TYR A 145 -15.09 -15.30 22.46
N SER A 146 -16.31 -15.80 22.72
CA SER A 146 -17.39 -15.13 23.46
C SER A 146 -18.12 -14.11 22.59
N ALA A 147 -19.40 -13.89 22.85
CA ALA A 147 -20.38 -13.35 21.90
C ALA A 147 -20.16 -11.88 21.49
N CYS A 148 -18.99 -11.47 20.98
CA CYS A 148 -18.60 -10.10 20.58
C CYS A 148 -19.29 -9.02 21.42
N ASN A 149 -19.36 -9.27 22.72
CA ASN A 149 -20.15 -8.54 23.67
C ASN A 149 -19.19 -7.73 24.52
N ASN A 150 -19.54 -6.46 24.68
CA ASN A 150 -18.84 -5.53 25.57
C ASN A 150 -17.40 -5.14 25.14
N TYR A 151 -17.30 -4.40 24.02
CA TYR A 151 -16.10 -3.61 23.69
C TYR A 151 -16.12 -2.22 24.33
N GLN A 152 -16.97 -1.99 25.34
CA GLN A 152 -16.91 -0.75 26.10
C GLN A 152 -15.83 -0.90 27.17
N THR A 153 -14.83 -0.03 27.12
CA THR A 153 -13.70 -0.03 28.07
C THR A 153 -13.62 1.30 28.79
N SER A 154 -13.00 1.32 29.97
CA SER A 154 -12.85 2.54 30.78
C SER A 154 -11.94 3.60 30.14
N TRP A 155 -11.01 3.19 29.29
CA TRP A 155 -10.11 4.09 28.55
C TRP A 155 -10.77 4.69 27.29
N CYS A 156 -11.92 4.16 26.88
CA CYS A 156 -12.69 4.62 25.73
C CYS A 156 -13.89 5.45 26.20
N SER A 157 -13.77 6.78 26.16
CA SER A 157 -14.82 7.69 26.64
C SER A 157 -16.07 7.74 25.75
N VAL A 158 -15.94 7.32 24.48
CA VAL A 158 -17.04 7.26 23.53
C VAL A 158 -18.00 6.13 23.92
N GLN A 159 -19.27 6.48 24.04
CA GLN A 159 -20.33 5.51 24.34
C GLN A 159 -20.74 4.74 23.09
N ALA A 160 -20.86 3.42 23.24
CA ALA A 160 -21.47 2.55 22.24
C ALA A 160 -22.90 3.00 21.88
N THR A 161 -23.23 2.98 20.59
CA THR A 161 -24.61 3.17 20.13
C THR A 161 -25.45 1.95 20.54
N PRO A 162 -26.64 2.12 21.14
CA PRO A 162 -27.49 0.99 21.51
C PRO A 162 -27.77 0.05 20.33
N GLY A 163 -27.61 -1.25 20.55
CA GLY A 163 -27.80 -2.28 19.53
C GLY A 163 -26.64 -2.46 18.56
N GLN A 164 -25.58 -1.65 18.64
CA GLN A 164 -24.38 -1.78 17.81
C GLN A 164 -23.26 -2.52 18.54
N GLN A 165 -22.41 -3.21 17.79
CA GLN A 165 -21.25 -3.93 18.30
C GLN A 165 -19.96 -3.48 17.61
N TYR A 166 -18.90 -3.29 18.39
CA TYR A 166 -17.63 -2.72 17.95
C TYR A 166 -16.47 -3.73 18.02
N TYR A 167 -16.76 -4.97 17.63
CA TYR A 167 -15.76 -6.02 17.41
C TYR A 167 -14.90 -5.74 16.18
N GLY A 168 -13.83 -6.53 16.00
CA GLY A 168 -12.88 -6.38 14.92
C GLY A 168 -13.54 -6.41 13.54
N ARG A 169 -13.35 -5.34 12.76
CA ARG A 169 -13.73 -5.32 11.33
C ARG A 169 -12.65 -4.73 10.44
N GLY A 170 -12.65 -5.17 9.17
CA GLY A 170 -11.79 -4.63 8.12
C GLY A 170 -10.33 -5.03 8.25
N TRP A 171 -9.46 -4.28 7.56
CA TRP A 171 -8.08 -4.69 7.26
C TRP A 171 -7.17 -4.80 8.48
N LEU A 172 -7.41 -4.00 9.53
CA LEU A 172 -6.68 -4.07 10.80
C LEU A 172 -7.61 -4.34 11.99
N GLN A 173 -8.72 -5.06 11.76
CA GLN A 173 -9.68 -5.46 12.81
C GLN A 173 -10.05 -4.31 13.76
N LEU A 174 -10.48 -3.18 13.20
CA LEU A 174 -10.89 -1.99 13.95
C LEU A 174 -11.88 -2.38 15.04
N SER A 175 -11.54 -2.07 16.29
CA SER A 175 -12.28 -2.48 17.49
C SER A 175 -12.49 -1.30 18.42
N TYR A 176 -13.49 -1.36 19.30
CA TYR A 176 -13.86 -0.35 20.30
C TYR A 176 -14.60 0.89 19.76
N PRO A 177 -15.65 1.39 20.46
CA PRO A 177 -16.49 2.50 19.97
C PRO A 177 -15.73 3.78 19.60
N CYS A 178 -14.70 4.15 20.37
CA CYS A 178 -13.89 5.34 20.13
C CYS A 178 -13.12 5.25 18.82
N ASN A 179 -12.58 4.08 18.46
CA ASN A 179 -11.89 3.92 17.18
C ASN A 179 -12.87 4.03 16.02
N TYR A 180 -14.06 3.42 16.12
CA TYR A 180 -15.10 3.59 15.10
C TYR A 180 -15.56 5.05 14.99
N ASN A 181 -15.75 5.76 16.10
CA ASN A 181 -16.11 7.17 16.10
C ASN A 181 -15.04 8.05 15.42
N ASN A 182 -13.78 7.85 15.80
CA ASN A 182 -12.67 8.67 15.30
C ASN A 182 -12.38 8.37 13.82
N ALA A 183 -12.39 7.09 13.43
CA ALA A 183 -12.29 6.69 12.02
C ALA A 183 -13.46 7.23 11.21
N GLY A 184 -14.69 7.11 11.72
CA GLY A 184 -15.89 7.62 11.06
C GLY A 184 -15.82 9.13 10.85
N THR A 185 -15.37 9.87 11.85
CA THR A 185 -15.16 11.32 11.76
C THR A 185 -14.14 11.68 10.69
N ALA A 186 -12.99 10.99 10.66
CA ALA A 186 -11.94 11.24 9.68
C ALA A 186 -12.35 10.88 8.24
N LEU A 187 -13.17 9.84 8.08
CA LEU A 187 -13.61 9.33 6.77
C LEU A 187 -14.94 9.93 6.29
N GLY A 188 -15.62 10.72 7.13
CA GLY A 188 -16.97 11.22 6.84
C GLY A 188 -18.03 10.13 6.80
N LEU A 189 -17.84 9.06 7.58
CA LEU A 189 -18.71 7.87 7.62
C LEU A 189 -19.37 7.73 9.00
N PRO A 190 -20.64 7.27 9.07
CA PRO A 190 -21.36 7.13 10.33
C PRO A 190 -20.97 5.85 11.10
N LEU A 191 -19.67 5.56 11.23
CA LEU A 191 -19.16 4.28 11.73
C LEU A 191 -19.50 4.01 13.21
N LEU A 192 -19.76 5.05 14.01
CA LEU A 192 -20.28 4.85 15.36
C LEU A 192 -21.72 4.31 15.32
N ASN A 193 -22.58 4.84 14.45
CA ASN A 193 -23.99 4.44 14.35
C ASN A 193 -24.20 3.20 13.46
N ASN A 194 -23.29 2.95 12.53
CA ASN A 194 -23.32 1.83 11.60
C ASN A 194 -21.91 1.23 11.42
N PRO A 195 -21.39 0.51 12.42
CA PRO A 195 -20.05 -0.08 12.38
C PRO A 195 -19.90 -1.16 11.31
N ASP A 196 -20.99 -1.77 10.84
CA ASP A 196 -20.94 -2.83 9.83
C ASP A 196 -20.43 -2.36 8.47
N LEU A 197 -20.47 -1.06 8.18
CA LEU A 197 -19.91 -0.47 6.97
C LEU A 197 -18.44 -0.86 6.77
N VAL A 198 -17.68 -1.00 7.86
CA VAL A 198 -16.25 -1.37 7.82
C VAL A 198 -16.01 -2.74 7.18
N ALA A 199 -16.99 -3.66 7.26
CA ALA A 199 -16.89 -5.00 6.71
C ALA A 199 -17.77 -5.23 5.46
N GLN A 200 -18.44 -4.19 4.95
CA GLN A 200 -19.33 -4.29 3.78
C GLN A 200 -18.71 -3.74 2.49
N SER A 201 -17.60 -3.00 2.58
CA SER A 201 -16.91 -2.40 1.43
C SER A 201 -15.39 -2.50 1.61
N ASP A 202 -14.69 -2.85 0.53
CA ASP A 202 -13.22 -2.89 0.54
C ASP A 202 -12.62 -1.51 0.72
N GLU A 203 -13.25 -0.50 0.14
CA GLU A 203 -12.85 0.90 0.28
C GLU A 203 -12.93 1.33 1.74
N THR A 204 -14.02 1.00 2.43
CA THR A 204 -14.16 1.32 3.86
C THR A 204 -13.20 0.49 4.72
N ALA A 205 -13.05 -0.80 4.42
CA ALA A 205 -12.15 -1.70 5.16
C ALA A 205 -10.68 -1.28 5.03
N SER A 206 -10.23 -0.90 3.83
CA SER A 206 -8.87 -0.41 3.57
C SER A 206 -8.67 0.99 4.14
N ALA A 207 -9.63 1.90 3.99
CA ALA A 207 -9.54 3.26 4.53
C ALA A 207 -9.45 3.27 6.05
N THR A 208 -10.25 2.47 6.75
CA THR A 208 -10.14 2.35 8.22
C THR A 208 -8.81 1.76 8.67
N GLY A 209 -8.28 0.77 7.94
CA GLY A 209 -6.94 0.21 8.19
C GLY A 209 -5.82 1.25 8.03
N ILE A 210 -5.81 1.99 6.92
CA ILE A 210 -4.81 3.05 6.66
C ILE A 210 -4.95 4.19 7.68
N TRP A 211 -6.19 4.57 8.01
CA TRP A 211 -6.46 5.55 9.06
C TRP A 211 -5.88 5.10 10.39
N TYR A 212 -6.14 3.85 10.82
CA TYR A 212 -5.61 3.35 12.10
C TYR A 212 -4.08 3.34 12.10
N TRP A 213 -3.49 2.87 11.00
CA TRP A 213 -2.03 2.81 10.81
C TRP A 213 -1.35 4.16 10.98
N THR A 214 -1.94 5.22 10.42
CA THR A 214 -1.37 6.58 10.45
C THR A 214 -1.76 7.35 11.71
N ALA A 215 -3.02 7.27 12.14
CA ALA A 215 -3.55 8.01 13.29
C ALA A 215 -2.97 7.54 14.63
N ASN A 216 -2.63 6.26 14.76
CA ASN A 216 -1.99 5.70 15.96
C ASN A 216 -0.46 5.68 15.87
N GLY A 217 0.12 6.24 14.80
CA GLY A 217 1.57 6.35 14.64
C GLY A 217 2.28 5.02 14.36
N VAL A 218 1.57 3.99 13.88
CA VAL A 218 2.15 2.67 13.55
C VAL A 218 3.16 2.78 12.40
N ASN A 219 2.91 3.70 11.48
CA ASN A 219 3.82 4.03 10.38
C ASN A 219 5.23 4.45 10.84
N VAL A 220 5.36 5.08 12.01
CA VAL A 220 6.64 5.63 12.51
C VAL A 220 7.68 4.54 12.84
N PRO A 221 7.38 3.50 13.64
CA PRO A 221 8.28 2.38 13.81
C PRO A 221 8.38 1.50 12.56
N ALA A 222 7.30 1.37 11.78
CA ALA A 222 7.30 0.57 10.56
C ALA A 222 8.31 1.09 9.53
N SER A 223 8.36 2.41 9.31
CA SER A 223 9.32 3.03 8.39
C SER A 223 10.79 2.86 8.83
N LYS A 224 11.03 2.48 10.09
CA LYS A 224 12.34 2.18 10.67
C LYS A 224 12.64 0.68 10.73
N GLY A 225 11.74 -0.16 10.19
CA GLY A 225 11.87 -1.62 10.23
C GLY A 225 11.69 -2.23 11.62
N ASN A 226 11.00 -1.54 12.53
CA ASN A 226 10.73 -2.06 13.88
C ASN A 226 9.32 -2.68 13.95
N PHE A 227 9.22 -3.93 13.52
CA PHE A 227 7.98 -4.69 13.45
C PHE A 227 7.45 -5.13 14.83
N GLY A 228 8.34 -5.31 15.80
CA GLY A 228 7.93 -5.56 17.20
C GLY A 228 7.13 -4.38 17.76
N ALA A 229 7.61 -3.16 17.51
CA ALA A 229 6.92 -1.95 17.96
C ALA A 229 5.59 -1.72 17.22
N THR A 230 5.46 -2.08 15.94
CA THR A 230 4.17 -2.01 15.24
C THR A 230 3.16 -2.97 15.86
N THR A 231 3.60 -4.19 16.18
CA THR A 231 2.79 -5.19 16.90
C THR A 231 2.32 -4.67 18.24
N ASN A 232 3.21 -4.05 19.02
CA ASN A 232 2.84 -3.49 20.34
C ASN A 232 1.79 -2.37 20.26
N ILE A 233 1.80 -1.56 19.19
CA ILE A 233 0.79 -0.51 19.00
C ILE A 233 -0.56 -1.11 18.56
N ILE A 234 -0.52 -2.11 17.67
CA ILE A 234 -1.73 -2.75 17.15
C ILE A 234 -2.40 -3.60 18.23
N ASN A 235 -1.63 -4.45 18.91
CA ASN A 235 -2.13 -5.35 19.93
C ASN A 235 -1.07 -5.58 21.03
N PRO A 236 -1.03 -4.74 22.07
CA PRO A 236 -0.03 -4.85 23.14
C PRO A 236 -0.12 -6.16 23.93
N TYR A 237 -1.27 -6.84 23.91
CA TYR A 237 -1.44 -8.15 24.55
C TYR A 237 -0.49 -9.21 23.97
N GLU A 238 -0.10 -9.09 22.70
CA GLU A 238 0.81 -10.04 22.07
C GLU A 238 2.25 -9.92 22.58
N CYS A 239 2.59 -8.78 23.19
CA CYS A 239 3.90 -8.49 23.77
C CYS A 239 4.00 -8.83 25.27
N THR A 240 2.95 -9.39 25.89
CA THR A 240 2.96 -9.66 27.35
C THR A 240 3.52 -11.04 27.73
N GLY A 241 4.17 -11.75 26.80
CA GLY A 241 4.62 -13.13 27.00
C GLY A 241 3.51 -14.16 26.77
N HIS A 242 3.56 -15.33 27.41
CA HIS A 242 2.59 -16.39 27.18
C HIS A 242 1.19 -16.02 27.71
N PRO A 243 0.09 -16.19 26.94
CA PRO A 243 0.01 -16.84 25.62
C PRO A 243 0.17 -15.91 24.40
N GLY A 244 0.26 -14.60 24.60
CA GLY A 244 0.41 -13.58 23.55
C GLY A 244 1.56 -13.83 22.57
N GLN A 245 2.68 -14.38 23.06
CA GLN A 245 3.88 -14.68 22.27
C GLN A 245 3.60 -15.58 21.04
N ALA A 246 2.61 -16.47 21.11
CA ALA A 246 2.25 -17.34 19.99
C ALA A 246 1.65 -16.53 18.82
N MET A 247 0.81 -15.55 19.12
CA MET A 247 0.20 -14.67 18.12
C MET A 247 1.23 -13.72 17.51
N GLN A 248 2.10 -13.15 18.36
CA GLN A 248 3.24 -12.38 17.89
C GLN A 248 4.13 -13.20 16.95
N SER A 249 4.45 -14.44 17.31
CA SER A 249 5.27 -15.32 16.47
C SER A 249 4.62 -15.55 15.10
N SER A 250 3.30 -15.70 15.06
CA SER A 250 2.54 -15.79 13.81
C SER A 250 2.63 -14.49 12.99
N ARG A 251 2.51 -13.30 13.60
CA ARG A 251 2.72 -12.02 12.91
C ARG A 251 4.11 -11.91 12.30
N VAL A 252 5.14 -12.29 13.05
CA VAL A 252 6.53 -12.24 12.58
C VAL A 252 6.74 -13.18 11.39
N GLN A 253 6.17 -14.39 11.43
CA GLN A 253 6.22 -15.32 10.30
C GLN A 253 5.55 -14.74 9.05
N THR A 254 4.35 -14.15 9.20
CA THR A 254 3.65 -13.47 8.10
C THR A 254 4.48 -12.31 7.54
N TYR A 255 5.10 -11.51 8.40
CA TYR A 255 5.96 -10.40 7.97
C TYR A 255 7.22 -10.86 7.25
N GLN A 256 7.88 -11.91 7.73
CA GLN A 256 9.04 -12.49 7.05
C GLN A 256 8.68 -13.00 5.66
N ALA A 257 7.55 -13.69 5.51
CA ALA A 257 7.04 -14.11 4.20
C ALA A 257 6.74 -12.91 3.28
N ALA A 258 6.13 -11.86 3.82
CA ALA A 258 5.83 -10.64 3.09
C ALA A 258 7.09 -9.87 2.65
N MET A 259 8.14 -9.85 3.48
CA MET A 259 9.44 -9.27 3.13
C MET A 259 10.11 -10.03 1.98
N ASN A 260 10.00 -11.36 1.97
CA ASN A 260 10.50 -12.18 0.87
C ASN A 260 9.78 -11.87 -0.46
N CYS A 261 8.47 -11.58 -0.42
CA CYS A 261 7.72 -11.13 -1.60
C CYS A 261 8.25 -9.81 -2.18
N ALA A 262 8.84 -8.95 -1.35
CA ALA A 262 9.49 -7.71 -1.77
C ALA A 262 10.98 -7.88 -2.12
N GLY A 263 11.52 -9.11 -2.07
CA GLY A 263 12.96 -9.36 -2.26
C GLY A 263 13.83 -8.80 -1.14
N LEU A 264 13.26 -8.57 0.04
CA LEU A 264 13.95 -8.00 1.21
C LEU A 264 14.14 -9.07 2.29
N SER A 265 15.16 -8.87 3.13
CA SER A 265 15.38 -9.68 4.33
C SER A 265 14.98 -8.91 5.58
N THR A 266 14.59 -9.64 6.62
CA THR A 266 14.37 -9.06 7.94
C THR A 266 15.70 -8.95 8.70
N GLN A 267 16.03 -7.77 9.23
CA GLN A 267 17.16 -7.63 10.15
C GLN A 267 16.68 -7.97 11.57
N GLY A 268 17.21 -9.05 12.14
CA GLY A 268 16.63 -9.78 13.28
C GLY A 268 16.50 -9.03 14.62
N ALA A 269 16.98 -7.79 14.76
CA ALA A 269 17.01 -7.09 16.05
C ALA A 269 15.66 -6.46 16.48
N ASN A 270 14.68 -6.28 15.58
CA ASN A 270 13.46 -5.51 15.87
C ASN A 270 12.15 -6.18 15.41
N LEU A 271 12.12 -7.51 15.36
CA LEU A 271 10.95 -8.26 14.91
C LEU A 271 9.94 -8.54 16.02
N TYR A 272 10.42 -8.61 17.26
CA TYR A 272 9.63 -8.99 18.42
C TYR A 272 9.51 -7.82 19.41
N CYS A 273 8.41 -7.83 20.13
CA CYS A 273 8.20 -7.19 21.43
C CYS A 273 8.04 -8.29 22.50
#